data_AF-A0A7I0JD92-F1
#
_entry.id   AF-A0A7I0JD92-F1
#
_cell.length_a   1.000
_cell.length_b   1.000
_cell.length_c   1.000
_cell.angle_alpha   90.00
_cell.angle_beta   90.00
_cell.angle_gamma   90.00
#
_symmetry.space_group_name_H-M   'P 1'
#
loop_
_entity.id
_entity.type
_entity.pdbx_description
1 polymer ?
#
loop_
_entity_poly.entity_id
_entity_poly.type
_entity_poly.pdbx_seq_one_letter_code
_entity_poly.pdbx_strand_id
1 'polypeptide(L)'
;MPDFPIRKVAVLTEEIFHDGGPVAKEPRRRAAALAVVKNPFAGRYVEELQGAMDDLKPLGLLLADRLIAALGGDVKQIDGY
;
A
#
# COMPACT_ATOMS: atom_id res chain seq x y z
N MET A 1 17.01 -8.97 13.80
CA MET A 1 16.21 -9.04 12.56
C MET A 1 16.57 -7.85 11.69
N PRO A 2 16.64 -8.02 10.35
CA PRO A 2 16.66 -6.90 9.42
C PRO A 2 15.58 -5.89 9.79
N ASP A 3 15.95 -4.62 9.90
CA ASP A 3 15.01 -3.53 10.14
C ASP A 3 14.78 -2.78 8.84
N PHE A 4 13.54 -2.37 8.58
CA PHE A 4 13.14 -1.56 7.43
C PHE A 4 12.64 -0.17 7.88
N PRO A 5 13.52 0.70 8.41
CA PRO A 5 13.12 2.04 8.85
C PRO A 5 12.38 2.79 7.74
N ILE A 6 11.16 3.23 8.07
CA ILE A 6 10.32 4.00 7.15
C ILE A 6 10.79 5.45 7.14
N ARG A 7 11.20 5.94 5.96
CA ARG A 7 11.50 7.35 5.73
C ARG A 7 10.23 8.17 5.51
N LYS A 8 9.29 7.63 4.73
CA LYS A 8 7.99 8.26 4.45
C LYS A 8 6.95 7.25 4.02
N VAL A 9 5.68 7.61 4.23
CA VAL A 9 4.51 6.94 3.67
C VAL A 9 3.72 7.97 2.88
N ALA A 10 3.22 7.59 1.70
CA ALA A 10 2.30 8.38 0.89
C ALA A 10 1.06 7.55 0.60
N VAL A 11 -0.10 8.20 0.59
CA VAL A 11 -1.36 7.60 0.14
C VAL A 11 -1.90 8.48 -0.97
N LEU A 12 -2.15 7.88 -2.12
CA LEU A 12 -2.82 8.49 -3.26
C LEU A 12 -4.25 7.96 -3.29
N THR A 13 -5.22 8.85 -3.48
CA THR A 13 -6.62 8.50 -3.71
C THR A 13 -7.05 9.06 -5.06
N GLU A 14 -7.85 8.28 -5.79
CA GLU A 14 -8.40 8.64 -7.08
C GLU A 14 -9.91 8.44 -7.07
N GLU A 15 -10.64 9.41 -7.63
CA GLU A 15 -12.07 9.33 -7.88
C GLU A 15 -12.30 9.40 -9.39
N ILE A 16 -12.81 8.30 -9.95
CA ILE A 16 -13.04 8.13 -11.38
C ILE A 16 -14.54 8.35 -11.64
N PHE A 17 -14.86 9.49 -12.25
CA PHE A 17 -16.23 9.87 -12.58
C PHE A 17 -16.72 9.23 -13.88
N HIS A 18 -15.82 9.01 -14.85
CA HIS A 18 -16.04 8.30 -16.10
C HIS A 18 -14.71 7.84 -16.71
N ASP A 19 -14.75 6.86 -17.61
CA ASP A 19 -13.61 6.41 -18.41
C ASP A 19 -14.10 6.04 -19.82
N GLY A 20 -14.34 7.08 -20.65
CA GLY A 20 -14.88 6.93 -22.00
C GLY A 20 -16.40 6.66 -22.12
N GLY A 21 -17.13 6.50 -21.00
CA GLY A 21 -18.59 6.29 -20.98
C GLY A 21 -19.38 7.42 -20.29
N PRO A 22 -20.69 7.24 -20.06
CA PRO A 22 -21.50 8.16 -19.24
C PRO A 22 -20.95 8.31 -17.82
N VAL A 23 -21.14 9.48 -17.21
CA VAL A 23 -20.72 9.75 -15.82
C VAL A 23 -21.49 8.86 -14.84
N ALA A 24 -20.77 8.22 -13.91
CA ALA A 24 -21.37 7.37 -12.88
C ALA A 24 -22.03 8.22 -11.78
N LYS A 25 -23.17 7.75 -11.24
CA LYS A 25 -23.82 8.39 -10.08
C LYS A 25 -22.95 8.31 -8.82
N GLU A 26 -22.23 7.21 -8.66
CA GLU A 26 -21.25 6.99 -7.61
C GLU A 26 -19.89 6.77 -8.29
N PRO A 27 -18.93 7.70 -8.15
CA PRO A 27 -17.62 7.58 -8.74
C PRO A 27 -16.89 6.33 -8.23
N ARG A 28 -16.17 5.65 -9.11
CA ARG A 28 -15.27 4.56 -8.68
C ARG A 28 -14.10 5.17 -7.93
N ARG A 29 -13.76 4.59 -6.78
CA ARG A 29 -12.64 5.07 -5.95
C ARG A 29 -11.52 4.05 -5.96
N ARG A 30 -10.28 4.54 -6.06
CA ARG A 30 -9.06 3.73 -5.94
C ARG A 30 -8.10 4.42 -5.00
N ALA A 31 -7.24 3.64 -4.35
CA ALA A 31 -6.17 4.19 -3.54
C ALA A 31 -4.90 3.36 -3.66
N ALA A 32 -3.75 4.00 -3.49
CA ALA A 32 -2.44 3.36 -3.43
C ALA A 32 -1.68 3.88 -2.22
N ALA A 33 -1.20 2.98 -1.36
CA ALA A 33 -0.35 3.30 -0.22
C ALA A 33 1.07 2.82 -0.49
N LEU A 34 2.04 3.73 -0.36
CA LEU A 34 3.44 3.48 -0.66
C LEU A 34 4.30 3.83 0.55
N ALA A 35 5.31 3.02 0.84
CA ALA A 35 6.34 3.32 1.82
C ALA A 35 7.71 3.38 1.17
N VAL A 36 8.52 4.36 1.59
CA VAL A 36 9.95 4.37 1.30
C VAL A 36 10.70 3.93 2.55
N VAL A 37 11.42 2.83 2.45
CA VAL A 37 12.19 2.23 3.55
C VAL A 37 13.68 2.19 3.23
N LYS A 38 14.51 2.16 4.27
CA LYS A 38 15.93 1.82 4.11
C LYS A 38 16.04 0.33 3.77
N ASN A 39 16.79 0.00 2.72
CA ASN A 39 17.13 -1.39 2.38
C ASN A 39 18.28 -1.88 3.28
N PRO A 40 18.07 -2.84 4.20
CA PRO A 40 19.12 -3.34 5.09
C PRO A 40 20.20 -4.16 4.37
N PHE A 41 19.96 -4.59 3.13
CA PHE A 41 20.84 -5.42 2.32
C PHE A 41 21.65 -4.63 1.27
N ALA A 42 21.38 -3.33 1.13
CA ALA A 42 22.07 -2.50 0.16
C ALA A 42 23.60 -2.53 0.35
N GLY A 43 24.33 -2.58 -0.77
CA GLY A 43 25.80 -2.52 -0.80
C GLY A 43 26.52 -3.84 -0.54
N ARG A 44 25.82 -4.97 -0.43
CA ARG A 44 26.42 -6.31 -0.31
C ARG A 44 25.57 -7.40 -0.94
N TYR A 45 26.19 -8.55 -1.24
CA TYR A 45 25.46 -9.78 -1.57
C TYR A 45 24.90 -10.41 -0.29
N VAL A 46 23.67 -10.91 -0.37
CA VAL A 46 22.99 -11.64 0.70
C VAL A 46 22.30 -12.83 0.06
N GLU A 47 22.76 -14.03 0.42
CA GLU A 47 22.24 -15.29 -0.12
C GLU A 47 20.81 -15.56 0.37
N GLU A 48 20.57 -15.35 1.67
CA GLU A 48 19.30 -15.66 2.32
C GLU A 48 18.49 -14.39 2.61
N LEU A 49 17.49 -14.13 1.78
CA LEU A 49 16.55 -13.00 1.93
C LEU A 49 15.18 -13.42 2.46
N GLN A 50 14.89 -14.72 2.53
CA GLN A 50 13.53 -15.22 2.69
C GLN A 50 12.87 -14.75 3.99
N GLY A 51 13.64 -14.66 5.09
CA GLY A 51 13.17 -14.15 6.38
C GLY A 51 12.73 -12.68 6.35
N ALA A 52 13.24 -11.87 5.41
CA ALA A 52 12.87 -10.47 5.28
C ALA A 52 11.39 -10.27 4.87
N MET A 53 10.77 -11.29 4.26
CA MET A 53 9.34 -11.25 3.93
C MET A 53 8.49 -11.22 5.19
N ASP A 54 8.86 -11.98 6.22
CA ASP A 54 8.16 -11.97 7.51
C ASP A 54 8.35 -10.64 8.23
N ASP A 55 9.55 -10.07 8.18
CA ASP A 55 9.88 -8.77 8.75
C ASP A 55 9.09 -7.61 8.09
N LEU A 56 8.68 -7.77 6.82
CA LEU A 56 7.88 -6.79 6.08
C LEU A 56 6.37 -6.90 6.31
N LYS A 57 5.86 -8.00 6.91
CA LYS A 57 4.43 -8.17 7.19
C LYS A 57 3.81 -7.00 7.97
N PRO A 58 4.43 -6.48 9.05
CA PRO A 58 3.88 -5.33 9.78
C PRO A 58 3.76 -4.07 8.91
N LEU A 59 4.70 -3.84 7.98
CA LEU A 59 4.61 -2.74 7.03
C LEU A 59 3.44 -2.94 6.05
N GLY A 60 3.26 -4.17 5.55
CA GLY A 60 2.12 -4.52 4.70
C GLY A 60 0.78 -4.24 5.39
N LEU A 61 0.63 -4.66 6.66
CA LEU A 61 -0.56 -4.39 7.46
C LEU A 61 -0.79 -2.88 7.64
N LEU A 62 0.26 -2.12 7.99
CA LEU A 62 0.17 -0.66 8.12
C LEU A 62 -0.33 0.02 6.83
N LEU A 63 0.15 -0.43 5.67
CA LEU A 63 -0.26 0.14 4.38
C LEU A 63 -1.70 -0.26 4.02
N ALA A 64 -2.11 -1.50 4.31
CA ALA A 64 -3.48 -1.96 4.13
C ALA A 64 -4.47 -1.18 5.01
N ASP A 65 -4.16 -0.98 6.30
CA ASP A 65 -4.98 -0.18 7.21
C ASP A 65 -5.16 1.26 6.71
N ARG A 66 -4.09 1.86 6.17
CA ARG A 66 -4.16 3.20 5.57
C ARG A 66 -5.00 3.24 4.29
N LEU A 67 -4.97 2.21 3.47
CA LEU A 67 -5.84 2.10 2.28
C LEU A 67 -7.31 2.01 2.69
N ILE A 68 -7.63 1.14 3.64
CA ILE A 68 -9.00 0.99 4.17
C ILE A 68 -9.49 2.33 4.72
N ALA A 69 -8.69 3.00 5.55
CA ALA A 69 -9.04 4.31 6.08
C ALA A 69 -9.26 5.36 4.98
N ALA A 70 -8.39 5.41 3.97
CA ALA A 70 -8.50 6.35 2.85
C ALA A 70 -9.73 6.10 1.96
N LEU A 71 -10.21 4.85 1.88
CA LEU A 71 -11.39 4.46 1.11
C LEU A 71 -12.70 4.51 1.92
N GLY A 72 -12.66 5.02 3.15
CA GLY A 72 -13.85 5.27 3.98
C GLY A 72 -14.00 4.35 5.20
N GLY A 73 -13.02 3.48 5.48
CA GLY A 73 -12.91 2.73 6.73
C GLY A 73 -13.71 1.43 6.81
N ASP A 74 -14.62 1.16 5.86
CA ASP A 74 -15.39 -0.08 5.81
C ASP A 74 -14.75 -1.09 4.86
N VAL A 75 -14.16 -2.14 5.42
CA VAL A 75 -13.53 -3.24 4.66
C VAL A 75 -14.52 -3.92 3.72
N LYS A 76 -15.82 -3.93 4.03
CA LYS A 76 -16.85 -4.55 3.17
C LYS A 76 -17.06 -3.80 1.85
N GLN A 77 -16.59 -2.56 1.75
CA GLN A 77 -16.67 -1.75 0.54
C GLN A 77 -15.47 -1.97 -0.40
N ILE A 78 -14.43 -2.70 0.06
CA ILE A 78 -13.27 -3.02 -0.76
C ILE A 78 -13.61 -4.19 -1.69
N ASP A 79 -13.58 -3.95 -2.99
CA ASP A 79 -14.00 -4.90 -4.02
C ASP A 79 -12.85 -5.38 -4.93
N GLY A 80 -11.61 -4.91 -4.71
CA GLY A 80 -10.40 -5.38 -5.39
C GLY A 80 -9.09 -4.86 -4.77
N TYR A 81 -8.00 -5.62 -4.94
CA TYR A 81 -6.64 -5.31 -4.49
C TYR A 81 -5.58 -6.09 -5.28
#